data_AF-A0A947NJT0-F1
#
_entry.id   AF-A0A947NJT0-F1
#
_cell.length_a   1.000
_cell.length_b   1.000
_cell.length_c   1.000
_cell.angle_alpha   90.00
_cell.angle_beta   90.00
_cell.angle_gamma   90.00
#
_symmetry.space_group_name_H-M   'P 1'
#
loop_
_entity.id
_entity.type
_entity.pdbx_description
1 polymer ?
#
loop_
_entity_poly.entity_id
_entity_poly.type
_entity_poly.pdbx_seq_one_letter_code
_entity_poly.pdbx_strand_id
1 'polypeptide(L)'
;MTKAEEKLQKLELKRKELEARIQREKARLSSAARKADTRRKVLVGAAIIAANTAGDHRVPDELLAQILDAYITDPKTRIFLGLDAPASDDSGDTPAPLPADGGGQEMRPVAAEDTI
;
A
#
# COMPACT_ATOMS: atom_id res chain seq x y z
N MET A 1 50.96 -5.51 -11.55
CA MET A 1 49.57 -5.26 -11.98
C MET A 1 49.60 -4.76 -13.41
N THR A 2 48.74 -5.29 -14.26
CA THR A 2 48.64 -4.86 -15.66
C THR A 2 47.80 -3.59 -15.75
N LYS A 3 48.06 -2.73 -16.74
CA LYS A 3 47.22 -1.54 -17.03
C LYS A 3 45.73 -1.87 -17.20
N ALA A 4 45.40 -3.12 -17.56
CA ALA A 4 44.03 -3.60 -17.68
C ALA A 4 43.38 -3.81 -16.31
N GLU A 5 44.09 -4.41 -15.35
CA GLU A 5 43.64 -4.62 -13.97
C GLU A 5 43.38 -3.28 -13.25
N GLU A 6 44.27 -2.29 -13.44
CA GLU A 6 44.09 -0.94 -12.85
C GLU A 6 42.85 -0.22 -13.42
N LYS A 7 42.58 -0.38 -14.73
CA LYS A 7 41.38 0.18 -15.36
C LYS A 7 40.12 -0.49 -14.82
N LEU A 8 40.15 -1.81 -14.64
CA LEU A 8 39.02 -2.56 -14.08
C LEU A 8 38.73 -2.14 -12.64
N GLN A 9 39.74 -2.06 -11.77
CA GLN A 9 39.57 -1.59 -10.40
C GLN A 9 39.00 -0.17 -10.33
N LYS A 10 39.46 0.74 -11.19
CA LYS A 10 38.90 2.10 -11.28
C LYS A 10 37.43 2.09 -11.68
N LEU A 11 37.00 1.21 -12.58
CA LEU A 11 35.60 1.08 -12.97
C LEU A 11 34.75 0.48 -11.84
N GLU A 12 35.26 -0.51 -11.11
CA GLU A 12 34.57 -1.09 -9.96
C GLU A 12 34.39 -0.10 -8.81
N LEU A 13 35.43 0.69 -8.52
CA LEU A 13 35.35 1.76 -7.52
C LEU A 13 34.29 2.80 -7.89
N LYS A 14 34.28 3.26 -9.16
CA LYS A 14 33.24 4.17 -9.67
C LYS A 14 31.85 3.55 -9.61
N ARG A 15 31.71 2.25 -9.92
CA ARG A 15 30.43 1.54 -9.81
C ARG A 15 29.94 1.54 -8.37
N LYS A 16 30.80 1.23 -7.40
CA LYS A 16 30.44 1.25 -5.96
C LYS A 16 30.04 2.64 -5.49
N GLU A 17 30.74 3.68 -5.93
CA GLU A 17 30.40 5.06 -5.61
C GLU A 17 29.03 5.47 -6.18
N LEU A 18 28.78 5.14 -7.46
CA LEU A 18 27.50 5.41 -8.12
C LEU A 18 26.36 4.63 -7.45
N GLU A 19 26.56 3.36 -7.10
CA GLU A 19 25.57 2.54 -6.41
C GLU A 19 25.21 3.18 -5.05
N ALA A 20 26.21 3.59 -4.27
CA ALA A 20 25.97 4.27 -3.00
C ALA A 20 25.18 5.58 -3.18
N ARG A 21 25.47 6.34 -4.24
CA ARG A 21 24.73 7.58 -4.57
C ARG A 21 23.29 7.29 -4.99
N ILE A 22 23.06 6.26 -5.80
CA ILE A 22 21.72 5.82 -6.21
C ILE A 22 20.90 5.42 -4.99
N GLN A 23 21.47 4.64 -4.06
CA GLN A 23 20.78 4.23 -2.85
C GLN A 23 20.40 5.42 -1.96
N ARG A 24 21.28 6.43 -1.83
CA ARG A 24 20.97 7.67 -1.10
C ARG A 24 19.82 8.44 -1.72
N GLU A 25 19.82 8.62 -3.05
CA GLU A 25 18.73 9.31 -3.74
C GLU A 25 17.41 8.54 -3.67
N LYS A 26 17.44 7.21 -3.81
CA LYS A 26 16.25 6.36 -3.59
C LYS A 26 15.68 6.51 -2.18
N ALA A 27 16.54 6.51 -1.15
CA ALA A 27 16.12 6.73 0.23
C ALA A 27 15.52 8.13 0.44
N ARG A 28 16.09 9.15 -0.22
CA ARG A 28 15.56 10.52 -0.19
C ARG A 28 14.18 10.61 -0.84
N LEU A 29 14.00 10.01 -2.01
CA LEU A 29 12.71 9.98 -2.72
C LEU A 29 11.65 9.23 -1.90
N SER A 30 11.99 8.07 -1.34
CA SER A 30 11.04 7.32 -0.50
C SER A 30 10.67 8.06 0.78
N SER A 31 11.62 8.79 1.38
CA SER A 31 11.35 9.65 2.53
C SER A 31 10.43 10.81 2.17
N ALA A 32 10.69 11.49 1.04
CA ALA A 32 9.83 12.57 0.56
C ALA A 32 8.42 12.09 0.23
N ALA A 33 8.28 10.93 -0.43
CA ALA A 33 7.00 10.32 -0.74
C ALA A 33 6.20 9.99 0.54
N ARG A 34 6.84 9.37 1.54
CA ARG A 34 6.21 9.09 2.84
C ARG A 34 5.77 10.36 3.55
N LYS A 35 6.59 11.42 3.56
CA LYS A 35 6.22 12.71 4.15
C LYS A 35 4.99 13.33 3.47
N ALA A 36 4.96 13.30 2.13
CA ALA A 36 3.83 13.82 1.38
C ALA A 36 2.55 13.01 1.64
N ASP A 37 2.66 11.68 1.72
CA ASP A 37 1.55 10.80 2.03
C ASP A 37 1.01 11.01 3.46
N THR A 38 1.89 11.07 4.46
CA THR A 38 1.49 11.41 5.84
C THR A 38 0.80 12.77 5.89
N ARG A 39 1.35 13.79 5.23
CA ARG A 39 0.73 15.12 5.18
C ARG A 39 -0.67 15.07 4.55
N ARG A 40 -0.83 14.33 3.45
CA ARG A 40 -2.14 14.13 2.80
C ARG A 40 -3.14 13.49 3.77
N LYS A 41 -2.76 12.39 4.41
CA LYS A 41 -3.63 11.67 5.36
C LYS A 41 -4.07 12.53 6.53
N VAL A 42 -3.13 13.29 7.11
CA VAL A 42 -3.41 14.22 8.22
C VAL A 42 -4.36 15.34 7.77
N LEU A 43 -4.10 15.96 6.62
CA LEU A 43 -4.94 17.06 6.13
C LEU A 43 -6.36 16.60 5.77
N VAL A 44 -6.49 15.43 5.13
CA VAL A 44 -7.81 14.86 4.80
C VAL A 44 -8.57 14.52 6.07
N GLY A 45 -7.94 13.84 7.03
CA GLY A 45 -8.58 13.52 8.31
C GLY A 45 -9.01 14.77 9.07
N ALA A 46 -8.14 15.79 9.15
CA ALA A 46 -8.47 17.06 9.79
C ALA A 46 -9.65 17.78 9.12
N ALA A 47 -9.74 17.75 7.78
CA ALA A 47 -10.85 18.35 7.06
C ALA A 47 -12.18 17.63 7.31
N ILE A 48 -12.18 16.29 7.36
CA ILE A 48 -13.38 15.49 7.65
C ILE A 48 -13.86 15.74 9.08
N ILE A 49 -12.95 15.73 10.07
CA ILE A 49 -13.29 16.02 11.46
C ILE A 49 -13.88 17.43 11.58
N ALA A 50 -13.27 18.43 10.93
CA ALA A 50 -13.77 19.80 10.96
C ALA A 50 -15.17 19.92 10.33
N ALA A 51 -15.42 19.25 9.19
CA ALA A 51 -16.73 19.23 8.54
C ALA A 51 -17.80 18.57 9.43
N ASN A 52 -17.46 17.44 10.05
CA ASN A 52 -18.34 16.74 10.99
C ASN A 52 -18.68 17.61 12.21
N THR A 53 -17.67 18.21 12.86
CA THR A 53 -17.87 19.10 14.02
C THR A 53 -18.65 20.37 13.66
N ALA A 54 -18.56 20.85 12.41
CA ALA A 54 -19.34 21.97 11.91
C ALA A 54 -20.81 21.60 11.59
N GLY A 55 -21.20 20.34 11.73
CA GLY A 55 -22.54 19.85 11.42
C GLY A 55 -22.84 19.78 9.91
N ASP A 56 -21.81 19.60 9.06
CA ASP A 56 -22.03 19.42 7.63
C ASP A 56 -22.77 18.09 7.37
N HIS A 57 -23.95 18.18 6.75
CA HIS A 57 -24.78 17.05 6.33
C HIS A 57 -24.05 15.99 5.48
N ARG A 58 -22.93 16.34 4.84
CA ARG A 58 -22.10 15.38 4.07
C ARG A 58 -21.30 14.45 4.96
N VAL A 59 -21.03 14.82 6.21
CA VAL A 59 -20.25 14.04 7.17
C VAL A 59 -20.99 14.01 8.52
N PRO A 60 -22.16 13.34 8.60
CA PRO A 60 -22.85 13.17 9.87
C PRO A 60 -22.08 12.23 10.80
N ASP A 61 -22.31 12.34 12.11
CA ASP A 61 -21.61 11.57 13.15
C ASP A 61 -21.71 10.06 12.91
N GLU A 62 -22.90 9.58 12.52
CA GLU A 62 -23.16 8.16 12.24
C GLU A 62 -22.34 7.64 11.05
N LEU A 63 -22.21 8.44 9.99
CA LEU A 63 -21.39 8.08 8.83
C LEU A 63 -19.91 8.01 9.21
N LEU A 64 -19.43 9.01 9.97
CA LEU A 64 -18.05 9.01 10.42
C LEU A 64 -17.76 7.81 11.32
N ALA A 65 -18.66 7.47 12.24
CA ALA A 65 -18.54 6.30 13.11
C ALA A 65 -18.48 4.99 12.31
N GLN A 66 -19.38 4.80 11.32
CA GLN A 66 -19.39 3.61 10.45
C GLN A 66 -18.09 3.47 9.64
N ILE A 67 -17.56 4.59 9.12
CA ILE A 67 -16.28 4.59 8.39
C ILE A 67 -15.14 4.20 9.33
N LEU A 68 -15.08 4.79 10.53
CA LEU A 68 -14.03 4.47 11.50
C LEU A 68 -14.09 2.99 11.92
N ASP A 69 -15.30 2.45 12.11
CA ASP A 69 -15.47 1.05 12.49
C ASP A 69 -15.03 0.08 11.38
N ALA A 70 -15.40 0.36 10.13
CA ALA A 70 -15.08 -0.49 8.99
C ALA A 70 -13.58 -0.50 8.62
N TYR A 71 -12.88 0.65 8.75
CA TYR A 71 -11.50 0.78 8.28
C TYR A 71 -10.45 0.70 9.39
N ILE A 72 -10.82 0.82 10.67
CA ILE A 72 -9.90 0.74 11.80
C ILE A 72 -10.11 -0.58 12.54
N THR A 73 -9.34 -1.58 12.14
CA THR A 73 -9.40 -2.94 12.69
C THR A 73 -8.37 -3.20 13.78
N ASP A 74 -7.26 -2.44 13.80
CA ASP A 74 -6.20 -2.63 14.78
C ASP A 74 -6.67 -2.25 16.20
N PRO A 75 -6.64 -3.19 17.17
CA PRO A 75 -7.14 -2.94 18.53
C PRO A 75 -6.46 -1.76 19.24
N LYS A 76 -5.15 -1.58 19.05
CA LYS A 76 -4.41 -0.47 19.68
C LYS A 76 -4.87 0.87 19.13
N THR A 77 -5.08 0.94 17.82
CA THR A 77 -5.57 2.15 17.14
C THR A 77 -7.01 2.46 17.52
N ARG A 78 -7.88 1.45 17.65
CA ARG A 78 -9.26 1.64 18.12
C ARG A 78 -9.32 2.20 19.54
N ILE A 79 -8.53 1.63 20.46
CA ILE A 79 -8.40 2.14 21.84
C ILE A 79 -7.89 3.59 21.84
N PHE A 80 -6.87 3.89 21.02
CA PHE A 80 -6.33 5.24 20.91
C PHE A 80 -7.38 6.28 20.46
N LEU A 81 -8.31 5.87 19.60
CA LEU A 81 -9.40 6.71 19.10
C LEU A 81 -10.65 6.68 19.98
N GLY A 82 -10.65 5.93 21.09
CA GLY A 82 -11.82 5.79 21.96
C GLY A 82 -12.98 5.03 21.32
N LEU A 83 -12.72 4.20 20.30
CA LEU A 83 -13.71 3.34 19.68
C LEU A 83 -13.89 2.07 20.52
N ASP A 84 -15.12 1.57 20.61
CA ASP A 84 -15.42 0.31 21.28
C ASP A 84 -14.63 -0.85 20.65
N ALA A 85 -14.40 -1.91 21.44
CA ALA A 85 -13.72 -3.10 20.96
C ALA A 85 -14.40 -3.59 19.66
N PRO A 86 -13.63 -4.01 18.65
CA PRO A 86 -14.23 -4.46 17.40
C PRO A 86 -15.22 -5.57 17.76
N ALA A 87 -16.44 -5.50 17.21
CA ALA A 87 -17.37 -6.60 17.30
C ALA A 87 -16.62 -7.85 16.82
N SER A 88 -16.33 -8.76 17.74
CA SER A 88 -15.67 -10.02 17.43
C SER A 88 -16.70 -10.90 16.73
N ASP A 89 -16.95 -10.61 15.46
CA ASP A 89 -17.65 -11.53 14.60
C ASP A 89 -16.65 -12.61 14.21
N ASP A 90 -16.63 -13.67 15.01
CA ASP A 90 -16.15 -14.98 14.61
C ASP A 90 -17.06 -15.51 13.48
N SER A 91 -16.92 -14.90 12.31
CA SER A 91 -17.41 -15.45 11.05
C SER A 91 -16.45 -15.01 9.96
N GLY A 92 -15.68 -15.96 9.47
CA GLY A 92 -14.83 -15.78 8.30
C GLY A 92 -15.69 -15.50 7.08
N ASP A 93 -16.03 -14.24 6.87
CA ASP A 93 -16.49 -13.74 5.58
C ASP A 93 -15.48 -12.70 5.11
N THR A 94 -14.45 -13.19 4.43
CA THR A 94 -13.68 -12.33 3.54
C THR A 94 -14.66 -11.94 2.42
N PRO A 95 -15.04 -10.66 2.26
CA PRO A 95 -15.83 -10.30 1.10
C PRO A 95 -15.01 -10.68 -0.13
N ALA A 96 -15.56 -11.62 -0.91
CA ALA A 96 -14.90 -12.22 -2.05
C ALA A 96 -14.29 -11.11 -2.93
N PRO A 97 -13.03 -11.28 -3.42
CA PRO A 97 -12.51 -10.35 -4.40
C PRO A 97 -13.48 -10.29 -5.58
N LEU A 98 -13.89 -9.08 -5.95
CA LEU A 98 -14.74 -8.79 -7.11
C LEU A 98 -14.31 -9.65 -8.31
N PRO A 99 -15.26 -10.28 -9.05
CA PRO A 99 -14.91 -11.04 -10.24
C PRO A 99 -14.20 -10.11 -11.22
N ALA A 100 -12.94 -10.44 -11.52
CA ALA A 100 -12.20 -9.82 -12.60
C ALA A 100 -12.79 -10.33 -13.93
N ASP A 101 -13.84 -9.66 -14.39
CA ASP A 101 -14.30 -9.81 -15.76
C ASP A 101 -13.25 -9.17 -16.68
N GLY A 102 -12.49 -10.02 -17.37
CA GLY A 102 -11.36 -9.60 -18.20
C GLY A 102 -10.82 -10.78 -18.99
N GLY A 103 -11.38 -10.99 -20.18
CA GLY A 103 -11.17 -12.17 -21.01
C GLY A 103 -9.72 -12.45 -21.41
N GLY A 104 -9.43 -13.74 -21.58
CA GLY A 104 -8.18 -14.27 -22.09
C GLY A 104 -8.37 -15.75 -22.42
N GLN A 105 -9.00 -16.02 -23.55
CA GLN A 105 -9.13 -17.36 -24.11
C GLN A 105 -7.74 -17.84 -24.56
N GLU A 106 -7.02 -18.55 -23.70
CA GLU A 106 -5.83 -19.30 -24.13
C GLU A 106 -6.25 -20.70 -24.57
N MET A 107 -6.13 -20.92 -25.88
CA MET A 107 -6.29 -22.22 -26.53
C MET A 107 -5.41 -23.27 -25.86
N ARG A 108 -6.01 -24.40 -25.46
CA ARG A 108 -5.28 -25.63 -25.16
C ARG A 108 -5.07 -26.42 -26.46
N PRO A 109 -3.88 -26.99 -26.71
CA PRO A 109 -3.67 -27.88 -27.85
C PRO A 109 -4.35 -29.23 -27.59
N VAL A 110 -4.98 -29.75 -28.63
CA VAL A 110 -5.69 -31.03 -28.65
C VAL A 110 -4.65 -32.16 -28.53
N ALA A 111 -4.68 -32.87 -27.40
CA ALA A 111 -3.92 -34.10 -27.24
C ALA A 111 -4.73 -35.26 -27.84
N ALA A 112 -4.02 -36.07 -28.62
CA ALA A 112 -4.49 -37.23 -29.37
C ALA A 112 -5.44 -38.15 -28.57
N GLU A 113 -6.57 -38.47 -29.19
CA GLU A 113 -7.36 -39.66 -28.87
C GLU A 113 -6.70 -40.85 -29.55
N ASP A 114 -6.30 -41.83 -28.75
CA ASP A 114 -5.98 -43.18 -29.18
C ASP A 114 -6.68 -44.15 -28.22
N THR A 115 -7.33 -45.17 -28.78
CA THR A 115 -7.87 -46.40 -28.13
C THR A 115 -9.22 -46.22 -27.40
N ILE A 116 -10.32 -46.94 -27.68
CA ILE A 116 -10.61 -48.28 -28.26
C ILE A 116 -11.90 -48.20 -29.08
#